data_AF-A0A9E7MYX7-F1
#
_entry.id   AF-A0A9E7MYX7-F1
#
_cell.length_a   1.000
_cell.length_b   1.000
_cell.length_c   1.000
_cell.angle_alpha   90.00
_cell.angle_beta   90.00
_cell.angle_gamma   90.00
#
_symmetry.space_group_name_H-M   'P 1'
#
loop_
_entity.id
_entity.type
_entity.pdbx_description
1 polymer ?
#
loop_
_entity_poly.entity_id
_entity_poly.type
_entity_poly.pdbx_seq_one_letter_code
_entity_poly.pdbx_strand_id
1 'polypeptide(L)' 'MSSKELAKRTNLSERTVRYALKILKEKDLVEEIFFLKDARRRGYRRKVILG' A
#
# COMPACT_ATOMS: atom_id res chain seq x y z
N MET A 1 -1.19 -6.19 -0.18
CA MET A 1 0.11 -6.37 0.53
C MET A 1 0.24 -5.36 1.67
N SER A 2 0.99 -5.67 2.72
CA SER A 2 1.27 -4.69 3.80
C SER A 2 2.47 -3.78 3.47
N SER A 3 2.60 -2.64 4.16
CA SER A 3 3.79 -1.76 4.08
C SER A 3 5.09 -2.52 4.36
N LYS A 4 5.07 -3.38 5.38
CA LYS A 4 6.21 -4.23 5.79
C LYS A 4 6.62 -5.21 4.69
N GLU A 5 5.64 -5.78 4.00
CA GLU A 5 5.90 -6.73 2.91
C GLU A 5 6.46 -6.01 1.67
N LEU A 6 5.92 -4.83 1.35
CA LEU A 6 6.43 -3.98 0.27
C LEU A 6 7.86 -3.50 0.54
N ALA A 7 8.20 -3.16 1.78
CA ALA A 7 9.56 -2.80 2.19
C ALA A 7 10.56 -3.95 1.94
N LYS A 8 10.18 -5.17 2.31
CA LYS A 8 11.01 -6.37 2.05
C LYS A 8 11.22 -6.61 0.55
N ARG A 9 10.18 -6.47 -0.26
CA ARG A 9 10.27 -6.75 -1.72
C ARG A 9 11.03 -5.68 -2.50
N THR A 10 10.99 -4.43 -2.04
CA THR A 10 11.64 -3.30 -2.71
C THR A 10 13.03 -2.97 -2.16
N ASN A 11 13.44 -3.66 -1.08
CA ASN A 11 14.65 -3.36 -0.31
C ASN A 11 14.71 -1.89 0.18
N LEU A 12 13.55 -1.27 0.38
CA LEU A 12 13.41 0.10 0.87
C LEU A 12 13.06 0.10 2.35
N SER A 13 13.42 1.18 3.05
CA SER A 13 12.97 1.39 4.41
C SER A 13 11.44 1.47 4.48
N GLU A 14 10.85 1.01 5.58
CA GLU A 14 9.39 1.10 5.75
C GLU A 14 8.90 2.56 5.77
N ARG A 15 9.74 3.51 6.16
CA ARG A 15 9.44 4.95 6.08
C ARG A 15 9.31 5.41 4.63
N THR A 16 10.25 5.01 3.78
CA THR A 16 10.25 5.31 2.35
C THR A 16 9.03 4.69 1.67
N VAL A 17 8.72 3.43 2.00
CA VAL A 17 7.52 2.76 1.46
C VAL A 17 6.24 3.45 1.89
N ARG A 18 6.11 3.85 3.16
CA ARG A 18 4.94 4.61 3.63
C ARG A 18 4.79 5.95 2.91
N TYR A 19 5.89 6.66 2.69
CA TYR A 19 5.89 7.90 1.93
C TYR A 19 5.48 7.69 0.47
N ALA A 20 6.04 6.67 -0.18
CA ALA A 20 5.67 6.32 -1.55
C ALA A 20 4.19 5.92 -1.67
N LEU A 21 3.68 5.11 -0.74
CA LEU A 21 2.26 4.72 -0.71
C LEU A 21 1.33 5.90 -0.51
N LYS A 22 1.72 6.90 0.29
CA LYS A 22 0.96 8.15 0.42
C LYS A 22 0.85 8.86 -0.93
N ILE A 23 1.97 9.07 -1.62
CA ILE A 23 1.99 9.73 -2.94
C ILE A 23 1.19 8.92 -3.96
N LEU A 24 1.34 7.60 -4.00
CA LEU A 24 0.63 6.74 -4.94
C LEU A 24 -0.88 6.76 -4.69
N LYS A 25 -1.32 6.88 -3.43
CA LYS A 25 -2.73 7.01 -3.06
C LYS A 25 -3.28 8.37 -3.47
N GLU A 26 -2.53 9.45 -3.26
CA GLU A 26 -2.88 10.81 -3.72
C GLU A 26 -2.99 10.88 -5.25
N LYS A 27 -2.17 10.09 -5.97
CA LYS A 27 -2.23 9.94 -7.43
C LYS A 27 -3.27 8.92 -7.91
N ASP A 28 -4.06 8.35 -7.00
CA ASP A 28 -5.12 7.38 -7.32
C ASP A 28 -4.61 6.09 -8.01
N LEU A 29 -3.34 5.74 -7.83
CA LEU A 29 -2.71 4.56 -8.41
C LEU A 29 -2.79 3.33 -7.50
N VAL A 30 -2.95 3.54 -6.19
CA VAL A 30 -3.11 2.49 -5.18
C VAL A 30 -4.25 2.83 -4.25
N GLU A 31 -4.91 1.78 -3.78
CA GLU A 31 -5.99 1.89 -2.80
C GLU A 31 -5.64 1.09 -1.54
N GLU A 32 -6.12 1.60 -0.42
CA GLU A 32 -5.97 0.99 0.89
C GLU A 32 -7.14 0.03 1.12
N ILE A 33 -6.83 -1.21 1.48
CA ILE A 33 -7.80 -2.25 1.79
C ILE A 33 -7.74 -2.59 3.27
N PHE A 34 -8.92 -2.71 3.89
CA PHE A 34 -9.07 -3.19 5.26
C PHE A 34 -9.36 -4.69 5.22
N PHE A 35 -8.64 -5.46 6.03
CA PHE A 35 -8.92 -6.89 6.18
C PHE A 35 -10.08 -7.05 7.16
N LEU A 36 -11.21 -7.63 6.71
CA LEU A 36 -12.40 -7.86 7.54
C LEU A 36 -12.12 -8.65 8.83
N LYS A 37 -11.11 -9.54 8.81
CA LYS A 37 -10.68 -10.32 9.99
C LYS A 37 -9.81 -9.55 10.98
N ASP A 38 -9.18 -8.45 10.55
CA ASP A 38 -8.33 -7.62 11.41
C ASP A 38 -8.24 -6.20 10.83
N ALA A 39 -9.14 -5.32 11.31
CA ALA A 39 -9.21 -3.93 10.88
C ALA A 39 -7.95 -3.11 11.18
N ARG A 40 -7.05 -3.62 12.05
CA ARG A 40 -5.75 -2.97 12.33
C ARG A 40 -4.74 -3.22 11.21
N ARG A 41 -4.96 -4.23 10.36
CA ARG A 41 -4.08 -4.51 9.23
C ARG A 41 -4.50 -3.65 8.04
N ARG A 42 -3.57 -2.77 7.64
CA ARG A 42 -3.67 -1.98 6.42
C ARG A 42 -3.01 -2.74 5.28
N GLY A 43 -3.79 -3.05 4.26
CA GLY A 43 -3.30 -3.57 3.00
C GLY A 43 -3.32 -2.50 1.91
N TYR A 44 -2.49 -2.68 0.90
CA TYR A 44 -2.45 -1.86 -0.30
C TYR A 44 -2.57 -2.75 -1.52
N ARG A 45 -3.34 -2.31 -2.51
CA ARG A 45 -3.43 -2.92 -3.84
C ARG A 45 -3.37 -1.84 -4.92
N ARG A 46 -2.93 -2.22 -6.13
CA ARG A 46 -2.98 -1.34 -7.31
C ARG A 46 -4.43 -1.07 -7.64
N LYS A 47 -4.79 0.19 -7.89
CA LYS A 47 -6.12 0.54 -8.40
C LYS A 47 -6.23 0.01 -9.83
N VAL A 48 -7.25 -0.79 -10.10
CA VAL A 48 -7.54 -1.23 -11.48
C VAL A 48 -8.28 -0.09 -12.16
N ILE A 49 -7.61 0.62 -13.06
CA ILE A 49 -8.28 1.56 -13.97
C ILE A 49 -8.93 0.68 -15.04
N LEU A 50 -10.24 0.47 -14.94
CA LEU A 50 -11.04 -0.03 -16.05
C LEU A 50 -11.12 1.12 -17.06
N GLY A 51 -10.27 1.05 -18.08
CA GLY A 51 -10.38 1.87 -19.28
C GLY A 51 -11.35 1.24 -20.26
#